data_AF-A0A7L5YR31-F1
#
_entry.id   AF-A0A7L5YR31-F1
#
_cell.length_a   1.000
_cell.length_b   1.000
_cell.length_c   1.000
_cell.angle_alpha   90.00
_cell.angle_beta   90.00
_cell.angle_gamma   90.00
#
_symmetry.space_group_name_H-M   'P 1'
#
loop_
_entity.id
_entity.type
_entity.pdbx_description
1 polymer ?
#
loop_
_entity_poly.entity_id
_entity_poly.type
_entity_poly.pdbx_seq_one_letter_code
_entity_poly.pdbx_strand_id
1 'polypeptide(L)'
;MTTTTIRVTTAMRDLLQQLAQASGVSMQSVLEQALESYRRQTLLEATNAAYGALRTNVDAWNQLEDERLVWEQTLADGLEEL
;
A
#
# COMPACT_ATOMS: atom_id res chain seq x y z
N MET A 1 -7.95 -15.41 -18.74
CA MET A 1 -8.42 -14.18 -18.04
C MET A 1 -9.45 -13.50 -18.91
N THR A 2 -10.56 -13.03 -18.34
CA THR A 2 -11.59 -12.28 -19.06
C THR A 2 -11.20 -10.81 -19.12
N THR A 3 -11.16 -10.23 -20.33
CA THR A 3 -10.84 -8.82 -20.55
C THR A 3 -12.11 -7.99 -20.72
N THR A 4 -12.05 -6.72 -20.34
CA THR A 4 -13.10 -5.73 -20.61
C THR A 4 -12.48 -4.45 -21.16
N THR A 5 -13.30 -3.60 -21.77
CA THR A 5 -12.87 -2.31 -22.33
C THR A 5 -13.45 -1.17 -21.52
N ILE A 6 -12.60 -0.24 -21.10
CA ILE A 6 -12.98 1.00 -20.42
C ILE A 6 -12.75 2.19 -21.37
N ARG A 7 -13.60 3.21 -21.25
CA ARG A 7 -13.38 4.48 -21.96
C ARG A 7 -12.40 5.32 -21.15
N VAL A 8 -11.35 5.80 -21.82
CA VAL A 8 -10.35 6.70 -21.27
C VAL A 8 -10.13 7.86 -22.23
N THR A 9 -9.55 8.96 -21.74
CA THR A 9 -9.14 10.06 -22.61
C THR A 9 -8.00 9.63 -23.53
N THR A 10 -7.85 10.32 -24.66
CA THR A 10 -6.73 10.10 -25.59
C THR A 10 -5.39 10.30 -24.88
N ALA A 11 -5.27 11.36 -24.08
CA ALA A 11 -4.08 11.66 -23.30
C ALA A 11 -3.70 10.52 -22.33
N MET A 12 -4.68 9.91 -21.64
CA MET A 12 -4.41 8.78 -20.73
C MET A 12 -3.90 7.55 -21.49
N ARG A 13 -4.53 7.22 -22.62
CA ARG A 13 -4.07 6.12 -23.48
C ARG A 13 -2.63 6.37 -23.95
N ASP A 14 -2.32 7.58 -24.41
CA ASP A 14 -1.01 7.93 -24.95
C ASP A 14 0.07 7.89 -23.85
N LEU A 15 -0.26 8.31 -22.63
CA LEU A 15 0.59 8.15 -21.45
C LEU A 15 0.86 6.67 -21.11
N LEU A 16 -0.20 5.85 -21.07
CA LEU A 16 -0.06 4.41 -20.83
C LEU A 16 0.81 3.74 -21.88
N GLN A 17 0.70 4.17 -23.14
CA GLN A 17 1.53 3.67 -24.24
C GLN A 17 3.00 4.06 -24.07
N GLN A 18 3.29 5.31 -23.70
CA GLN A 18 4.67 5.76 -23.43
C GLN A 18 5.30 4.99 -22.27
N LEU A 19 4.57 4.82 -21.17
CA LEU A 19 5.02 4.06 -20.01
C LEU A 19 5.27 2.59 -20.35
N ALA A 20 4.37 1.97 -21.12
CA ALA A 20 4.51 0.59 -21.58
C ALA A 20 5.77 0.40 -22.43
N GLN A 21 6.04 1.32 -23.36
CA GLN A 21 7.25 1.28 -24.20
C GLN A 21 8.52 1.46 -23.36
N ALA A 22 8.54 2.40 -22.43
CA ALA A 22 9.70 2.68 -21.57
C ALA A 22 10.02 1.52 -20.60
N SER A 23 8.98 0.81 -20.13
CA SER A 23 9.12 -0.29 -19.17
C SER A 23 9.19 -1.68 -19.81
N GLY A 24 8.97 -1.79 -21.12
CA GLY A 24 8.98 -3.06 -21.84
C GLY A 24 7.83 -4.01 -21.48
N VAL A 25 6.73 -3.49 -20.93
CA VAL A 25 5.53 -4.27 -20.56
C VAL A 25 4.29 -3.80 -21.33
N SER A 26 3.19 -4.55 -21.21
CA SER A 26 1.92 -4.18 -21.86
C SER A 26 1.26 -2.97 -21.19
N MET A 27 0.43 -2.21 -21.93
CA MET A 27 -0.39 -1.13 -21.36
C MET A 27 -1.32 -1.61 -20.24
N GLN A 28 -1.82 -2.85 -20.34
CA GLN A 28 -2.61 -3.47 -19.27
C GLN A 28 -1.77 -3.65 -18.00
N SER A 29 -0.55 -4.18 -18.13
CA SER A 29 0.35 -4.39 -16.99
C SER A 29 0.75 -3.06 -16.32
N VAL A 30 0.95 -1.99 -17.09
CA VAL A 30 1.18 -0.64 -16.53
C VAL A 30 -0.03 -0.21 -15.70
N LEU A 31 -1.25 -0.37 -16.23
CA LEU A 31 -2.47 0.01 -15.52
C LEU A 31 -2.68 -0.82 -14.25
N GLU A 32 -2.43 -2.13 -14.29
CA GLU A 32 -2.51 -3.02 -13.13
C GLU A 32 -1.51 -2.60 -12.04
N GLN A 33 -0.27 -2.30 -12.40
CA GLN A 33 0.75 -1.83 -11.47
C GLN A 33 0.39 -0.45 -10.86
N ALA A 34 -0.15 0.46 -11.68
CA ALA A 34 -0.59 1.77 -11.21
C ALA A 34 -1.76 1.66 -10.23
N LEU A 35 -2.76 0.82 -10.53
CA LEU A 35 -3.91 0.58 -9.64
C LEU A 35 -3.50 -0.07 -8.33
N GLU A 36 -2.60 -1.05 -8.39
CA GLU A 36 -2.09 -1.70 -7.18
C GLU A 36 -1.29 -0.71 -6.31
N SER A 37 -0.51 0.17 -6.94
CA SER A 37 0.23 1.21 -6.21
C SER A 37 -0.71 2.22 -5.56
N TYR A 38 -1.75 2.65 -6.28
CA TYR A 38 -2.80 3.51 -5.74
C TYR A 38 -3.53 2.85 -4.57
N ARG A 39 -3.91 1.57 -4.71
CA ARG A 39 -4.57 0.80 -3.64
C ARG A 39 -3.71 0.72 -2.38
N ARG A 40 -2.41 0.45 -2.52
CA ARG A 40 -1.47 0.42 -1.39
C ARG A 40 -1.32 1.78 -0.73
N GLN A 41 -1.21 2.84 -1.53
CA GLN A 41 -1.13 4.20 -1.02
C GLN A 41 -2.38 4.56 -0.21
N THR A 42 -3.58 4.35 -0.77
CA THR A 42 -4.84 4.63 -0.07
C THR A 42 -4.98 3.84 1.22
N LEU A 43 -4.55 2.57 1.23
CA LEU A 43 -4.54 1.76 2.45
C LEU A 43 -3.64 2.38 3.51
N LEU A 44 -2.40 2.72 3.16
CA LEU A 44 -1.45 3.33 4.09
C LEU A 44 -1.94 4.68 4.62
N GLU A 45 -2.52 5.52 3.76
CA GLU A 45 -3.12 6.80 4.16
C GLU A 45 -4.26 6.61 5.16
N ALA A 46 -5.16 5.65 4.90
CA ALA A 46 -6.26 5.33 5.80
C ALA A 46 -5.76 4.77 7.14
N THR A 47 -4.77 3.87 7.13
CA THR A 47 -4.14 3.33 8.34
C THR A 47 -3.47 4.44 9.14
N ASN A 48 -2.69 5.30 8.49
CA ASN A 48 -2.02 6.43 9.16
C ASN A 48 -3.03 7.40 9.77
N ALA A 49 -4.12 7.70 9.06
CA ALA A 49 -5.20 8.54 9.59
C ALA A 49 -5.86 7.89 10.83
N ALA A 50 -6.11 6.57 10.80
CA ALA A 50 -6.65 5.84 11.94
C ALA A 50 -5.70 5.86 13.15
N TYR A 51 -4.40 5.64 12.95
CA TYR A 51 -3.40 5.77 14.02
C TYR A 51 -3.27 7.21 14.53
N GLY A 52 -3.37 8.20 13.65
CA GLY A 52 -3.38 9.62 14.02
C GLY A 52 -4.58 9.96 14.91
N ALA A 53 -5.77 9.44 14.57
CA ALA A 53 -6.97 9.58 15.41
C ALA A 53 -6.84 8.80 16.73
N LEU A 54 -6.24 7.61 16.71
CA LEU A 54 -5.98 6.84 17.93
C LEU A 54 -5.03 7.59 18.87
N ARG A 55 -4.01 8.26 18.33
CA ARG A 55 -3.01 9.00 19.12
C ARG A 55 -3.59 10.16 19.92
N THR A 56 -4.73 10.71 19.51
CA THR A 56 -5.41 11.78 20.26
C THR A 56 -6.23 11.26 21.44
N ASN A 57 -6.48 9.94 21.50
CA ASN A 57 -7.09 9.26 22.64
C ASN A 57 -5.99 8.63 23.52
N VAL A 58 -5.67 9.29 24.63
CA VAL A 58 -4.58 8.88 25.53
C VAL A 58 -4.78 7.48 26.09
N ASP A 59 -5.99 7.13 26.52
CA ASP A 59 -6.27 5.81 27.13
C ASP A 59 -6.10 4.69 26.10
N ALA A 60 -6.69 4.86 24.92
CA ALA A 60 -6.58 3.89 23.83
C ALA A 60 -5.14 3.79 23.28
N TRP A 61 -4.39 4.89 23.29
CA TRP A 61 -2.98 4.88 22.92
C TRP A 61 -2.13 4.10 23.92
N ASN A 62 -2.32 4.33 25.22
CA ASN A 62 -1.58 3.63 26.26
C ASN A 62 -1.85 2.12 26.19
N GLN A 63 -3.09 1.71 25.93
CA GLN A 63 -3.43 0.29 25.72
C GLN A 63 -2.65 -0.33 24.55
N LEU A 64 -2.53 0.38 23.43
CA LEU A 64 -1.77 -0.11 22.27
C LEU A 64 -0.27 -0.18 22.56
N GLU A 65 0.27 0.76 23.35
CA GLU A 65 1.68 0.74 23.75
C GLU A 65 1.97 -0.43 24.70
N ASP A 66 1.09 -0.67 25.69
CA ASP A 66 1.18 -1.81 26.60
C ASP A 66 1.12 -3.13 25.82
N GLU A 67 0.23 -3.23 24.83
CA GLU A 67 0.19 -4.37 23.92
C GLU A 67 1.53 -4.52 23.19
N ARG A 68 2.03 -3.46 22.55
CA ARG A 68 3.30 -3.49 21.82
C ARG A 68 4.48 -3.96 22.67
N LEU A 69 4.56 -3.54 23.93
CA LEU A 69 5.61 -3.98 24.85
C LEU A 69 5.59 -5.49 25.10
N VAL A 70 4.41 -6.12 25.09
CA VAL A 70 4.31 -7.59 25.16
C VAL A 70 4.85 -8.23 23.90
N TRP A 71 4.53 -7.69 22.71
CA TRP A 71 5.04 -8.21 21.44
C TRP A 71 6.55 -8.01 21.28
N GLU A 72 7.11 -6.91 21.78
CA GLU A 72 8.56 -6.65 21.75
C GLU A 72 9.38 -7.73 22.46
N GLN A 73 8.80 -8.44 23.43
CA GLN A 73 9.48 -9.56 24.10
C GLN A 73 9.84 -10.70 23.14
N THR A 74 9.10 -10.84 22.04
CA THR A 74 9.32 -11.87 21.00
C THR A 74 10.24 -11.40 19.87
N LEU A 75 10.79 -10.18 19.95
CA LEU A 75 11.58 -9.59 18.86
C LEU A 75 12.87 -10.40 18.55
N ALA A 76 13.46 -11.03 19.58
CA ALA A 76 14.69 -11.80 19.46
C ALA A 76 14.46 -13.28 19.13
N ASP A 77 13.20 -13.75 19.09
CA ASP A 77 12.89 -15.16 18.88
C ASP A 77 13.40 -15.61 17.51
N GLY A 78 14.22 -16.67 17.49
CA GLY A 78 14.82 -17.22 16.26
C GLY A 78 16.03 -16.45 15.72
N LEU A 79 16.56 -15.47 16.46
CA LEU A 79 17.79 -14.72 16.12
C LEU A 79 19.02 -15.18 16.94
N GLU A 80 18.94 -16.31 17.62
CA GLU A 80 19.92 -16.82 18.60
C GLU A 80 21.31 -17.17 18.01
N GLU A 81 21.46 -17.20 16.68
CA GLU A 81 22.69 -17.61 15.98
C GLU A 81 23.43 -16.46 15.22
N LEU A 82 23.08 -15.19 15.43
CA LEU A 82 23.81 -14.03 14.87
C LEU A 82 24.93 -13.55 15.80
#